data_AF-A0A7U9RWF9-F1
#
_entry.id   AF-A0A7U9RWF9-F1
#
_cell.length_a   1.000
_cell.length_b   1.000
_cell.length_c   1.000
_cell.angle_alpha   90.00
_cell.angle_beta   90.00
_cell.angle_gamma   90.00
#
_symmetry.space_group_name_H-M   'P 1'
#
loop_
_entity.id
_entity.type
_entity.pdbx_description
1 polymer ?
#
loop_
_entity_poly.entity_id
_entity_poly.type
_entity_poly.pdbx_seq_one_letter_code
_entity_poly.pdbx_strand_id
1 'polypeptide(L)'
;MPQFCAYGNRCLSDLFTRGMPEFLSCIRLEQVFLTKMPKDAVLRQLFGYDPMYEDLTENICEIVLADLIVHFCLKKPFAEEHPEQKDALRLQEIVRDMDLPGMKVLCGNVLKAIAGEYGEEEANLCSYFSQVACDIAVRLKCAADHGTLADFIIRKDF
;
A
#
# COMPACT_ATOMS: atom_id res chain seq x y z
N MET A 1 -4.86 31.51 -7.77
CA MET A 1 -4.65 32.20 -6.47
C MET A 1 -3.95 33.54 -6.73
N PRO A 2 -4.67 34.67 -6.74
CA PRO A 2 -4.11 35.95 -7.21
C PRO A 2 -3.06 36.62 -6.30
N GLN A 3 -2.67 36.01 -5.18
CA GLN A 3 -1.86 36.65 -4.13
C GLN A 3 -0.53 35.94 -3.80
N PHE A 4 -0.18 34.84 -4.49
CA PHE A 4 1.08 34.15 -4.22
C PHE A 4 2.27 34.95 -4.80
N CYS A 5 3.19 35.39 -3.94
CA CYS A 5 4.44 36.06 -4.33
C CYS A 5 5.62 35.30 -3.72
N ALA A 6 6.48 34.72 -4.56
CA ALA A 6 7.65 33.98 -4.12
C ALA A 6 8.82 34.88 -3.67
N TYR A 7 8.70 36.23 -3.77
CA TYR A 7 9.77 37.19 -3.46
C TYR A 7 11.13 36.87 -4.13
N GLY A 8 11.10 36.32 -5.35
CA GLY A 8 12.30 35.88 -6.07
C GLY A 8 12.90 34.54 -5.58
N ASN A 9 12.30 33.88 -4.59
CA ASN A 9 12.71 32.57 -4.12
C ASN A 9 12.27 31.47 -5.11
N ARG A 10 13.24 30.87 -5.80
CA ARG A 10 13.00 29.80 -6.77
C ARG A 10 12.34 28.58 -6.14
N CYS A 11 12.81 28.13 -4.97
CA CYS A 11 12.27 26.94 -4.30
C CYS A 11 10.80 27.10 -3.91
N LEU A 12 10.39 28.28 -3.42
CA LEU A 12 8.99 28.57 -3.13
C LEU A 12 8.13 28.58 -4.40
N SER A 13 8.65 29.15 -5.49
CA SER A 13 7.98 29.12 -6.79
C SER A 13 7.80 27.69 -7.31
N ASP A 14 8.86 26.87 -7.23
CA ASP A 14 8.83 25.47 -7.69
C ASP A 14 7.90 24.61 -6.81
N LEU A 15 7.92 24.80 -5.49
CA LEU A 15 7.00 24.12 -4.57
C LEU A 15 5.54 24.45 -4.93
N PHE A 16 5.22 25.70 -5.20
CA PHE A 16 3.84 26.11 -5.52
C PHE A 16 3.40 25.65 -6.91
N THR A 17 4.27 25.76 -7.92
CA THR A 17 3.92 25.49 -9.33
C THR A 17 4.05 24.02 -9.72
N ARG A 18 4.87 23.25 -9.02
CA ARG A 18 5.11 21.84 -9.28
C ARG A 18 4.71 21.00 -8.07
N GLY A 19 5.37 21.23 -6.93
CA GLY A 19 5.23 20.38 -5.75
C GLY A 19 3.79 20.24 -5.25
N MET A 20 3.04 21.34 -5.17
CA MET A 20 1.63 21.32 -4.75
C MET A 20 0.72 20.56 -5.74
N PRO A 21 0.76 20.83 -7.06
CA PRO A 21 0.05 19.99 -8.04
C PRO A 21 0.40 18.50 -7.95
N GLU A 22 1.68 18.16 -7.81
CA GLU A 22 2.11 16.76 -7.68
C GLU A 22 1.57 16.13 -6.39
N PHE A 23 1.66 16.84 -5.27
CA PHE A 23 1.08 16.40 -3.99
C PHE A 23 -0.44 16.17 -4.09
N LEU A 24 -1.18 17.12 -4.65
CA LEU A 24 -2.63 16.98 -4.85
C LEU A 24 -2.96 15.82 -5.80
N SER A 25 -2.12 15.55 -6.79
CA SER A 25 -2.27 14.40 -7.69
C SER A 25 -2.10 13.08 -6.93
N CYS A 26 -1.14 12.99 -6.00
CA CYS A 26 -0.98 11.82 -5.13
C CYS A 26 -2.23 11.60 -4.27
N ILE A 27 -2.71 12.65 -3.57
CA ILE A 27 -3.92 12.56 -2.76
C ILE A 27 -5.13 12.14 -3.60
N ARG A 28 -5.27 12.66 -4.82
CA ARG A 28 -6.34 12.26 -5.74
C ARG A 28 -6.28 10.77 -6.06
N LEU A 29 -5.10 10.24 -6.38
CA LEU A 29 -4.92 8.82 -6.70
C LEU A 29 -5.16 7.91 -5.50
N GLU A 30 -4.76 8.33 -4.31
CA GLU A 30 -5.09 7.64 -3.05
C GLU A 30 -6.59 7.60 -2.79
N GLN A 31 -7.30 8.73 -3.00
CA GLN A 31 -8.75 8.77 -2.89
C GLN A 31 -9.43 7.86 -3.92
N VAL A 32 -8.94 7.87 -5.18
CA VAL A 32 -9.42 6.96 -6.22
C VAL A 32 -9.24 5.51 -5.76
N PHE A 33 -8.04 5.12 -5.31
CA PHE A 33 -7.76 3.78 -4.80
C PHE A 33 -8.70 3.38 -3.65
N LEU A 34 -8.91 4.25 -2.67
CA LEU A 34 -9.77 3.93 -1.52
C LEU A 34 -11.25 3.84 -1.91
N THR A 35 -11.73 4.58 -2.92
CA THR A 35 -13.17 4.61 -3.26
C THR A 35 -13.77 3.27 -3.70
N LYS A 36 -12.97 2.32 -4.22
CA LYS A 36 -13.49 0.98 -4.57
C LYS A 36 -13.24 -0.07 -3.49
N MET A 37 -12.55 0.28 -2.40
CA MET A 37 -12.29 -0.65 -1.33
C MET A 37 -13.50 -0.76 -0.38
N PRO A 38 -13.79 -1.96 0.17
CA PRO A 38 -14.81 -2.10 1.20
C PRO A 38 -14.40 -1.32 2.46
N LYS A 39 -15.13 -0.24 2.77
CA LYS A 39 -14.79 0.70 3.85
C LYS A 39 -14.56 0.00 5.19
N ASP A 40 -15.44 -0.91 5.59
CA ASP A 40 -15.33 -1.60 6.87
C ASP A 40 -14.10 -2.50 6.95
N ALA A 41 -13.69 -3.11 5.83
CA ALA A 41 -12.47 -3.92 5.77
C ALA A 41 -11.23 -3.04 5.94
N VAL A 42 -11.17 -1.92 5.23
CA VAL A 42 -10.07 -0.94 5.36
C VAL A 42 -9.98 -0.42 6.79
N LEU A 43 -11.09 -0.02 7.41
CA LEU A 43 -11.08 0.50 8.79
C LEU A 43 -10.59 -0.55 9.79
N ARG A 44 -11.06 -1.80 9.68
CA ARG A 44 -10.57 -2.91 10.53
C ARG A 44 -9.07 -3.11 10.35
N GLN A 45 -8.59 -3.06 9.12
CA GLN A 45 -7.19 -3.26 8.79
C GLN A 45 -6.27 -2.14 9.32
N LEU A 46 -6.71 -0.89 9.20
CA LEU A 46 -6.00 0.26 9.75
C LEU A 46 -6.00 0.24 11.28
N PHE A 47 -7.13 -0.06 11.91
CA PHE A 47 -7.21 -0.20 13.36
C PHE A 47 -6.31 -1.33 13.89
N GLY A 48 -6.24 -2.47 13.19
CA GLY A 48 -5.33 -3.54 13.55
C GLY A 48 -3.85 -3.13 13.41
N TYR A 49 -3.52 -2.28 12.43
CA TYR A 49 -2.18 -1.72 12.27
C TYR A 49 -1.79 -0.79 13.41
N ASP A 50 -2.66 0.17 13.70
CA ASP A 50 -2.50 1.13 14.77
C ASP A 50 -3.88 1.56 15.28
N PRO A 51 -4.22 1.34 16.57
CA PRO A 51 -5.47 1.82 17.13
C PRO A 51 -5.66 3.35 17.03
N MET A 52 -4.56 4.11 16.86
CA MET A 52 -4.54 5.56 16.61
C MET A 52 -4.34 5.89 15.11
N TYR A 53 -4.77 5.01 14.20
CA TYR A 53 -4.55 5.19 12.76
C TYR A 53 -5.05 6.53 12.18
N GLU A 54 -6.02 7.16 12.83
CA GLU A 54 -6.57 8.47 12.44
C GLU A 54 -5.53 9.60 12.48
N ASP A 55 -4.48 9.45 13.31
CA ASP A 55 -3.39 10.41 13.48
C ASP A 55 -2.11 10.00 12.71
N LEU A 56 -2.16 8.95 11.88
CA LEU A 56 -0.98 8.50 11.13
C LEU A 56 -0.55 9.56 10.11
N THR A 57 0.74 9.84 10.10
CA THR A 57 1.39 10.65 9.05
C THR A 57 1.81 9.82 7.84
N GLU A 58 1.72 8.49 7.93
CA GLU A 58 2.04 7.54 6.86
C GLU A 58 0.92 7.46 5.81
N ASN A 59 1.27 7.09 4.59
CA ASN A 59 0.28 6.83 3.56
C ASN A 59 -0.49 5.53 3.86
N ILE A 60 -1.74 5.67 4.30
CA ILE A 60 -2.62 4.55 4.62
C ILE A 60 -2.87 3.59 3.44
N CYS A 61 -2.73 4.06 2.19
CA CYS A 61 -2.91 3.20 1.02
C CYS A 61 -1.78 2.16 0.90
N GLU A 62 -0.57 2.47 1.36
CA GLU A 62 0.54 1.49 1.36
C GLU A 62 0.25 0.35 2.35
N ILE A 63 -0.31 0.71 3.51
CA ILE A 63 -0.74 -0.23 4.53
C ILE A 63 -1.80 -1.17 3.95
N VAL A 64 -2.81 -0.61 3.26
CA VAL A 64 -3.88 -1.34 2.59
C VAL A 64 -3.37 -2.23 1.46
N LEU A 65 -2.48 -1.71 0.60
CA LEU A 65 -1.90 -2.48 -0.51
C LEU A 65 -1.07 -3.67 -0.03
N ALA A 66 -0.29 -3.49 1.05
CA ALA A 66 0.49 -4.58 1.64
C ALA A 66 -0.39 -5.74 2.09
N ASP A 67 -1.54 -5.43 2.67
CA ASP A 67 -2.48 -6.44 3.16
C ASP A 67 -3.25 -7.11 2.02
N LEU A 68 -3.65 -6.36 1.00
CA LEU A 68 -4.20 -6.92 -0.23
C LEU A 68 -3.24 -7.93 -0.89
N ILE A 69 -1.93 -7.64 -0.90
CA ILE A 69 -0.91 -8.56 -1.40
C ILE A 69 -0.84 -9.84 -0.53
N VAL A 70 -0.89 -9.70 0.80
CA VAL A 70 -0.92 -10.85 1.73
C VAL A 70 -2.16 -11.71 1.47
N HIS A 71 -3.34 -11.09 1.38
CA HIS A 71 -4.60 -11.75 1.06
C HIS A 71 -4.55 -12.49 -0.28
N PHE A 72 -3.99 -11.86 -1.30
CA PHE A 72 -3.79 -12.47 -2.61
C PHE A 72 -2.88 -13.71 -2.54
N CYS A 73 -1.73 -13.60 -1.86
CA CYS A 73 -0.81 -14.73 -1.68
C CYS A 73 -1.48 -15.91 -0.95
N LEU A 74 -2.28 -15.61 0.08
CA LEU A 74 -2.99 -16.61 0.87
C LEU A 74 -4.25 -17.16 0.18
N LYS A 75 -4.69 -16.51 -0.91
CA LYS A 75 -5.95 -16.78 -1.61
C LYS A 75 -7.17 -16.63 -0.70
N LYS A 76 -7.16 -15.58 0.14
CA LYS A 76 -8.23 -15.26 1.08
C LYS A 76 -8.98 -14.00 0.66
N PRO A 77 -10.31 -13.95 0.76
CA PRO A 77 -11.06 -12.73 0.44
C PRO A 77 -10.68 -11.60 1.42
N PHE A 78 -10.32 -10.43 0.89
CA PHE A 78 -9.92 -9.26 1.68
C PHE A 78 -11.03 -8.75 2.61
N ALA A 79 -12.29 -8.80 2.18
CA ALA A 79 -13.40 -8.24 2.94
C ALA A 79 -13.90 -9.12 4.09
N GLU A 80 -13.61 -10.43 4.05
CA GLU A 80 -14.33 -11.46 4.83
C GLU A 80 -13.44 -12.19 5.83
N GLU A 81 -12.15 -12.31 5.56
CA GLU A 81 -11.23 -13.07 6.41
C GLU A 81 -10.14 -12.18 6.99
N HIS A 82 -9.62 -12.56 8.15
CA HIS A 82 -8.40 -12.00 8.70
C HIS A 82 -7.31 -13.08 8.68
N PRO A 83 -6.08 -12.76 8.24
CA PRO A 83 -4.98 -13.70 8.34
C PRO A 83 -4.70 -14.09 9.81
N GLU A 84 -4.61 -15.39 10.06
CA GLU A 84 -4.32 -15.96 11.37
C GLU A 84 -2.86 -16.44 11.47
N GLN A 85 -2.46 -16.94 12.64
CA GLN A 85 -1.11 -17.46 12.86
C GLN A 85 -0.72 -18.62 11.94
N LYS A 86 -1.68 -19.48 11.58
CA LYS A 86 -1.46 -20.54 10.58
C LYS A 86 -1.17 -19.99 9.19
N ASP A 87 -1.72 -18.81 8.86
CA ASP A 87 -1.51 -18.16 7.57
C ASP A 87 -0.12 -17.54 7.48
N ALA A 88 0.45 -17.09 8.61
CA ALA A 88 1.83 -16.62 8.63
C ALA A 88 2.84 -17.71 8.24
N LEU A 89 2.64 -18.95 8.70
CA LEU A 89 3.47 -20.09 8.30
C LEU A 89 3.35 -20.38 6.80
N ARG A 90 2.11 -20.40 6.28
CA ARG A 90 1.86 -20.62 4.86
C ARG A 90 2.44 -19.50 3.99
N LEU A 91 2.33 -18.24 4.41
CA LEU A 91 2.95 -17.11 3.71
C LEU A 91 4.48 -17.23 3.74
N GLN A 92 5.05 -17.71 4.85
CA GLN A 92 6.49 -17.93 4.96
C GLN A 92 7.01 -18.94 3.94
N GLU A 93 6.29 -20.05 3.73
CA GLU A 93 6.62 -21.03 2.69
C GLU A 93 6.61 -20.38 1.30
N ILE A 94 5.51 -19.68 0.96
CA ILE A 94 5.36 -18.99 -0.34
C ILE A 94 6.50 -17.99 -0.59
N VAL A 95 6.83 -17.17 0.41
CA VAL A 95 7.81 -16.09 0.27
C VAL A 95 9.26 -16.62 0.29
N ARG A 96 9.53 -17.75 0.95
CA ARG A 96 10.86 -18.38 0.94
C ARG A 96 11.19 -19.02 -0.40
N ASP A 97 10.21 -19.68 -1.03
CA ASP A 97 10.40 -20.35 -2.31
C ASP A 97 10.58 -19.38 -3.48
N MET A 98 10.32 -18.08 -3.26
CA MET A 98 10.47 -17.03 -4.26
C MET A 98 11.70 -16.17 -4.00
N ASP A 99 12.46 -15.87 -5.05
CA ASP A 99 13.52 -14.87 -4.98
C ASP A 99 12.94 -13.44 -4.96
N LEU A 100 13.76 -12.45 -4.59
CA LEU A 100 13.29 -11.06 -4.51
C LEU A 100 12.78 -10.53 -5.87
N PRO A 101 13.43 -10.77 -7.02
CA PRO A 101 12.88 -10.41 -8.33
C PRO A 101 11.50 -11.00 -8.58
N GLY A 102 11.30 -12.30 -8.31
CA GLY A 102 10.01 -12.96 -8.42
C GLY A 102 8.96 -12.32 -7.52
N MET A 103 9.34 -11.97 -6.29
CA MET A 103 8.42 -11.33 -5.34
C MET A 103 7.98 -9.94 -5.83
N LYS A 104 8.89 -9.15 -6.41
CA LYS A 104 8.55 -7.86 -7.03
C LYS A 104 7.59 -8.02 -8.21
N VAL A 105 7.80 -9.05 -9.03
CA VAL A 105 6.89 -9.38 -10.14
C VAL A 105 5.50 -9.76 -9.61
N LEU A 106 5.44 -10.57 -8.54
CA LEU A 106 4.17 -10.94 -7.90
C LEU A 106 3.44 -9.69 -7.39
N CYS A 107 4.08 -8.84 -6.58
CA CYS A 107 3.48 -7.63 -6.05
C CYS A 107 3.01 -6.68 -7.17
N GLY A 108 3.81 -6.55 -8.23
CA GLY A 108 3.42 -5.76 -9.41
C GLY A 108 2.21 -6.33 -10.15
N ASN A 109 2.09 -7.66 -10.25
CA ASN A 109 0.93 -8.31 -10.86
C ASN A 109 -0.33 -8.16 -10.00
N VAL A 110 -0.21 -8.22 -8.68
CA VAL A 110 -1.32 -7.93 -7.76
C VAL A 110 -1.78 -6.49 -7.91
N LEU A 111 -0.84 -5.54 -7.93
CA LEU A 111 -1.16 -4.12 -8.18
C LEU A 111 -1.91 -3.95 -9.50
N LYS A 112 -1.46 -4.58 -10.59
CA LYS A 112 -2.15 -4.52 -11.89
C LYS A 112 -3.55 -5.13 -11.84
N ALA A 113 -3.71 -6.28 -11.16
CA ALA A 113 -5.01 -6.92 -11.01
C ALA A 113 -6.01 -6.01 -10.26
N ILE A 114 -5.55 -5.35 -9.19
CA ILE A 114 -6.36 -4.38 -8.45
C ILE A 114 -6.66 -3.16 -9.32
N ALA A 115 -5.64 -2.57 -9.95
CA ALA A 115 -5.75 -1.35 -10.74
C ALA A 115 -6.62 -1.54 -12.00
N GLY A 116 -6.67 -2.75 -12.58
CA GLY A 116 -7.51 -3.07 -13.74
C GLY A 116 -9.00 -2.86 -13.48
N GLU A 117 -9.44 -2.92 -12.22
CA GLU A 117 -10.81 -2.60 -11.85
C GLU A 117 -11.13 -1.10 -11.98
N TYR A 118 -10.14 -0.21 -12.15
CA TYR A 118 -10.31 1.25 -12.14
C TYR A 118 -10.39 1.90 -13.53
N GLY A 119 -10.37 1.10 -14.61
CA GLY A 119 -10.56 1.60 -15.97
C GLY A 119 -9.52 2.65 -16.38
N GLU A 120 -9.96 3.88 -16.67
CA GLU A 120 -9.09 4.96 -17.13
C GLU A 120 -7.97 5.33 -16.15
N GLU A 121 -8.14 5.05 -14.85
CA GLU A 121 -7.13 5.34 -13.82
C GLU A 121 -6.12 4.19 -13.62
N GLU A 122 -6.29 3.05 -14.28
CA GLU A 122 -5.42 1.86 -14.12
C GLU A 122 -3.94 2.23 -14.27
N ALA A 123 -3.60 2.93 -15.36
CA ALA A 123 -2.22 3.29 -15.68
C ALA A 123 -1.62 4.25 -14.64
N ASN A 124 -2.41 5.22 -14.16
CA ASN A 124 -1.96 6.19 -13.17
C ASN A 124 -1.73 5.53 -11.80
N LEU A 125 -2.65 4.65 -11.38
CA LEU A 125 -2.52 3.88 -10.14
C LEU A 125 -1.32 2.93 -10.19
N CYS A 126 -1.14 2.22 -11.31
CA CYS A 126 0.02 1.36 -11.50
C CYS A 126 1.33 2.15 -11.42
N SER A 127 1.39 3.33 -12.07
CA SER A 127 2.58 4.19 -12.00
C SER A 127 2.84 4.65 -10.57
N TYR A 128 1.81 5.14 -9.88
CA TYR A 128 1.91 5.69 -8.52
C TYR A 128 2.35 4.65 -7.49
N PHE A 129 1.72 3.48 -7.48
CA PHE A 129 2.00 2.43 -6.48
C PHE A 129 3.12 1.46 -6.89
N SER A 130 3.74 1.63 -8.06
CA SER A 130 4.78 0.70 -8.55
C SER A 130 5.95 0.54 -7.58
N GLN A 131 6.45 1.66 -7.03
CA GLN A 131 7.54 1.64 -6.06
C GLN A 131 7.07 1.04 -4.73
N VAL A 132 5.87 1.41 -4.26
CA VAL A 132 5.27 0.83 -3.05
C VAL A 132 5.17 -0.70 -3.15
N ALA A 133 4.72 -1.23 -4.29
CA ALA A 133 4.66 -2.67 -4.52
C ALA A 133 6.06 -3.33 -4.46
N CYS A 134 7.10 -2.65 -4.97
CA CYS A 134 8.48 -3.13 -4.86
C CYS A 134 8.99 -3.11 -3.42
N ASP A 135 8.64 -2.09 -2.65
CA ASP A 135 9.06 -1.95 -1.25
C ASP A 135 8.35 -2.96 -0.36
N ILE A 136 7.07 -3.24 -0.62
CA ILE A 136 6.32 -4.33 0.02
C ILE A 136 6.99 -5.69 -0.25
N ALA A 137 7.41 -5.97 -1.48
CA ALA A 137 8.12 -7.20 -1.81
C ALA A 137 9.41 -7.37 -0.99
N VAL A 138 10.18 -6.28 -0.84
CA VAL A 138 11.39 -6.27 0.01
C VAL A 138 11.04 -6.52 1.46
N ARG A 139 10.04 -5.83 2.02
CA ARG A 139 9.60 -6.01 3.41
C ARG A 139 9.12 -7.44 3.68
N LEU A 140 8.36 -8.04 2.77
CA LEU A 140 7.89 -9.42 2.86
C LEU A 140 9.06 -10.42 2.85
N LYS A 141 10.02 -10.27 1.93
CA LYS A 141 11.24 -11.10 1.91
C LYS A 141 12.02 -10.96 3.21
N CYS A 142 12.29 -9.73 3.65
CA CYS A 142 12.98 -9.49 4.91
C CYS A 142 12.27 -10.13 6.10
N ALA A 143 10.94 -9.99 6.20
CA ALA A 143 10.17 -10.61 7.28
C ALA A 143 10.22 -12.14 7.22
N ALA A 144 10.20 -12.73 6.02
CA ALA A 144 10.27 -14.19 5.86
C ALA A 144 11.64 -14.76 6.25
N ASP A 145 12.71 -14.05 5.89
CA ASP A 145 14.10 -14.44 6.17
C ASP A 145 14.42 -14.37 7.67
N HIS A 146 13.77 -13.45 8.41
CA HIS A 146 13.97 -13.27 9.85
C HIS A 146 12.87 -13.89 10.72
N GLY A 147 11.86 -14.53 10.12
CA GLY A 147 10.77 -15.20 10.86
C GLY A 147 9.78 -14.25 11.54
N THR A 148 9.69 -12.99 11.08
CA THR A 148 8.81 -11.94 11.63
C THR A 148 7.57 -11.68 10.78
N LEU A 149 7.21 -12.61 9.88
CA LEU A 149 5.99 -12.50 9.07
C LEU A 149 4.71 -12.46 9.90
N ALA A 150 4.69 -13.12 11.07
CA ALA A 150 3.57 -13.00 11.99
C ALA A 150 3.34 -11.53 12.39
N ASP A 151 4.39 -10.76 12.70
CA ASP A 151 4.26 -9.34 13.04
C ASP A 151 3.83 -8.47 11.84
N PHE A 152 4.15 -8.92 10.63
CA PHE A 152 3.77 -8.25 9.39
C PHE A 152 2.27 -8.40 9.08
N ILE A 153 1.70 -9.56 9.43
CA ILE A 153 0.38 -10.03 9.04
C ILE A 153 -0.64 -9.92 10.18
N ILE A 154 -0.24 -10.37 11.37
CA ILE A 154 -1.03 -10.42 12.61
C ILE A 154 -0.70 -9.16 13.38
N ARG A 155 -1.48 -8.12 13.11
CA ARG A 155 -1.27 -6.81 13.72
C ARG A 155 -1.97 -6.78 15.08
N LYS A 156 -1.31 -6.15 16.07
CA LYS A 156 -1.49 -6.41 17.50
C LYS A 156 -2.94 -6.27 17.96
N ASP A 157 -3.53 -7.37 18.41
CA ASP A 157 -4.65 -7.33 19.35
C ASP A 157 -4.11 -6.73 20.67
N PHE A 158 -4.63 -5.58 21.07
CA PHE A 158 -4.49 -5.08 22.44
C PHE A 158 -5.73 -5.45 23.24
#